data_AF-A0A9Q9WMB5-F1
#
_entry.id   AF-A0A9Q9WMB5-F1
#
_cell.length_a   1.000
_cell.length_b   1.000
_cell.length_c   1.000
_cell.angle_alpha   90.00
_cell.angle_beta   90.00
_cell.angle_gamma   90.00
#
_symmetry.space_group_name_H-M   'P 1'
#
loop_
_entity.id
_entity.type
_entity.pdbx_description
1 polymer ?
#
loop_
_entity_poly.entity_id
_entity_poly.type
_entity_poly.pdbx_seq_one_letter_code
_entity_poly.pdbx_strand_id
1 'polypeptide(L)'
;MSEPNGLHRCFTCKHCAESQGLYIQSKCTTIQNTICDVLDGYYCIDYSDSQCRHAEKHRVCRPGQETKTAGTKASDTECVDCAPGFYSPSGLNCIKWTDCAARNEIQTEDGSPVKDVTCEQKPKERYGLVDLIATTFTEFYRILSSEGQ
;
A
#
# COMPACT_ATOMS: atom_id res chain seq x y z
N MET A 1 -34.85 -6.22 -26.68
CA MET A 1 -36.00 -7.05 -27.12
C MET A 1 -35.75 -7.38 -28.59
N SER A 2 -35.84 -8.65 -28.98
CA SER A 2 -35.74 -9.03 -30.39
C SER A 2 -37.06 -8.73 -31.09
N GLU A 3 -37.05 -7.91 -32.15
CA GLU A 3 -38.22 -7.62 -33.00
C GLU A 3 -38.35 -8.64 -34.15
N PRO A 4 -39.55 -8.83 -34.74
CA PRO A 4 -39.74 -9.66 -35.94
C PRO A 4 -38.85 -9.16 -37.08
N ASN A 5 -37.87 -9.98 -37.48
CA ASN A 5 -36.80 -9.57 -38.39
C ASN A 5 -36.75 -10.37 -39.71
N GLY A 6 -37.72 -11.28 -39.93
CA GLY A 6 -37.83 -12.06 -41.17
C GLY A 6 -36.73 -13.10 -41.40
N LEU A 7 -35.85 -13.35 -40.42
CA LEU A 7 -34.80 -14.37 -40.55
C LEU A 7 -35.36 -15.78 -40.31
N HIS A 8 -34.95 -16.73 -41.16
CA HIS A 8 -35.30 -18.16 -41.02
C HIS A 8 -34.53 -18.88 -39.90
N ARG A 9 -33.59 -18.21 -39.23
CA ARG A 9 -32.80 -18.76 -38.14
C ARG A 9 -32.55 -17.70 -37.06
N CYS A 10 -32.47 -18.13 -35.81
CA CYS A 10 -32.17 -17.27 -34.68
C CYS A 10 -30.70 -16.81 -34.71
N PHE A 11 -30.43 -15.63 -34.14
CA PHE A 11 -29.06 -15.19 -33.86
C PHE A 11 -28.45 -16.04 -32.74
N THR A 12 -27.15 -16.25 -32.82
CA THR A 12 -26.39 -16.88 -31.74
C THR A 12 -26.32 -15.97 -30.52
N CYS A 13 -26.42 -16.55 -29.34
CA CYS A 13 -26.27 -15.80 -28.10
C CYS A 13 -24.88 -15.17 -27.98
N LYS A 14 -24.82 -13.95 -27.44
CA LYS A 14 -23.59 -13.28 -27.07
C LYS A 14 -22.84 -14.15 -26.04
N HIS A 15 -21.55 -14.31 -26.27
CA HIS A 15 -20.65 -15.00 -25.35
C HIS A 15 -20.01 -13.98 -24.41
N CYS A 16 -20.04 -14.24 -23.10
CA CYS A 16 -19.30 -13.49 -22.10
C CYS A 16 -18.13 -14.36 -21.66
N ALA A 17 -16.90 -13.92 -21.91
CA ALA A 17 -15.71 -14.69 -21.54
C ALA A 17 -14.98 -14.04 -20.38
N GLU A 18 -14.51 -14.84 -19.42
CA GLU A 18 -13.63 -14.35 -18.36
C GLU A 18 -12.31 -13.80 -18.91
N SER A 19 -11.84 -14.34 -20.05
CA SER A 19 -10.68 -13.81 -20.78
C SER A 19 -10.91 -12.40 -21.34
N GLN A 20 -12.15 -11.94 -21.39
CA GLN A 20 -12.52 -10.57 -21.76
C GLN A 20 -12.84 -9.71 -20.51
N GLY A 21 -12.64 -10.24 -19.31
CA GLY A 21 -13.00 -9.57 -18.05
C GLY A 21 -14.50 -9.58 -17.76
N LEU A 22 -15.26 -10.51 -18.34
CA LEU A 22 -16.73 -10.53 -18.27
C LEU A 22 -17.28 -11.85 -17.70
N TYR A 23 -18.47 -11.77 -17.10
CA TYR A 23 -19.28 -12.93 -16.72
C TYR A 23 -20.72 -12.81 -17.24
N ILE A 24 -21.44 -13.94 -17.27
CA ILE A 24 -22.84 -13.97 -17.67
C ILE A 24 -23.70 -13.51 -16.49
N GLN A 25 -24.25 -12.30 -16.57
CA GLN A 25 -25.22 -11.78 -15.60
C GLN A 25 -26.62 -12.34 -15.86
N SER A 26 -27.02 -12.44 -17.13
CA SER A 26 -28.28 -13.04 -17.55
C SER A 26 -28.08 -13.91 -18.79
N LYS A 27 -28.61 -15.14 -18.74
CA LYS A 27 -28.54 -16.08 -19.87
C LYS A 27 -29.47 -15.65 -20.99
N CYS A 28 -29.09 -15.94 -22.23
CA CYS A 28 -29.97 -15.68 -23.37
C CYS A 28 -31.25 -16.54 -23.32
N THR A 29 -32.29 -16.01 -23.96
CA THR A 29 -33.57 -16.69 -24.22
C THR A 29 -33.89 -16.59 -25.71
N THR A 30 -35.06 -17.08 -26.12
CA THR A 30 -35.53 -16.98 -27.51
C THR A 30 -35.78 -15.54 -27.96
N ILE A 31 -35.97 -14.59 -27.03
CA ILE A 31 -36.33 -13.19 -27.32
C ILE A 31 -35.38 -12.15 -26.69
N GLN A 32 -34.38 -12.60 -25.92
CA GLN A 32 -33.40 -11.75 -25.26
C GLN A 32 -32.00 -12.34 -25.41
N ASN A 33 -31.03 -11.49 -25.76
CA ASN A 33 -29.64 -11.89 -25.83
C ASN A 33 -29.02 -12.01 -24.42
N THR A 34 -27.87 -12.66 -24.30
CA THR A 34 -27.10 -12.73 -23.06
C THR A 34 -26.73 -11.32 -22.60
N ILE A 35 -26.85 -11.05 -21.31
CA ILE A 35 -26.33 -9.83 -20.68
C ILE A 35 -25.02 -10.16 -20.00
N CYS A 36 -23.96 -9.48 -20.44
CA CYS A 36 -22.63 -9.60 -19.82
C CYS A 36 -22.42 -8.46 -18.83
N ASP A 37 -21.79 -8.78 -17.71
CA ASP A 37 -21.34 -7.80 -16.73
C ASP A 37 -19.84 -7.99 -16.43
N VAL A 38 -19.22 -6.98 -15.84
CA VAL A 38 -17.77 -6.88 -15.61
C VAL A 38 -17.39 -7.68 -14.37
N LEU A 39 -16.34 -8.50 -14.48
CA LEU A 39 -15.79 -9.26 -13.36
C LEU A 39 -15.27 -8.34 -12.24
N ASP A 40 -15.30 -8.84 -11.01
CA ASP A 40 -14.73 -8.11 -9.87
C ASP A 40 -13.22 -7.90 -10.04
N GLY A 41 -12.77 -6.69 -9.75
CA GLY A 41 -11.38 -6.28 -9.99
C GLY A 41 -11.09 -5.90 -11.45
N TYR A 42 -12.12 -5.71 -12.29
CA TYR A 42 -12.00 -5.23 -13.66
C TYR A 42 -12.84 -3.95 -13.86
N TYR A 43 -12.49 -3.19 -14.90
CA TYR A 43 -13.26 -2.05 -15.38
C TYR A 43 -13.46 -2.15 -16.90
N CYS A 44 -14.60 -1.68 -17.39
CA CYS A 44 -14.90 -1.73 -18.80
C CYS A 44 -14.09 -0.70 -19.60
N ILE A 45 -13.49 -1.15 -20.71
CA ILE A 45 -12.77 -0.28 -21.65
C ILE A 45 -13.43 -0.20 -23.03
N ASP A 46 -14.39 -1.09 -23.32
CA ASP A 46 -15.16 -1.08 -24.57
C ASP A 46 -16.65 -1.33 -24.30
N TYR A 47 -17.48 -0.35 -24.61
CA TYR A 47 -18.94 -0.42 -24.49
C TYR A 47 -19.60 -0.52 -25.87
N SER A 48 -20.62 -1.39 -25.97
CA SER A 48 -21.52 -1.46 -27.13
C SER A 48 -22.93 -1.75 -26.66
N ASP A 49 -23.89 -0.99 -27.19
CA ASP A 49 -25.32 -1.11 -26.84
C ASP A 49 -25.55 -1.12 -25.31
N SER A 50 -24.85 -0.22 -24.61
CA SER A 50 -24.89 -0.08 -23.15
C SER A 50 -24.41 -1.32 -22.36
N GLN A 51 -23.72 -2.26 -23.00
CA GLN A 51 -23.09 -3.40 -22.34
C GLN A 51 -21.58 -3.40 -22.56
N CYS A 52 -20.84 -3.84 -21.55
CA CYS A 52 -19.42 -4.05 -21.71
C CYS A 52 -19.13 -5.21 -22.69
N ARG A 53 -18.14 -4.99 -23.55
CA ARG A 53 -17.60 -6.00 -24.49
C ARG A 53 -16.20 -6.45 -24.10
N HIS A 54 -15.43 -5.56 -23.48
CA HIS A 54 -14.10 -5.88 -23.01
C HIS A 54 -13.78 -5.05 -21.77
N ALA A 55 -13.26 -5.73 -20.76
CA ALA A 55 -12.85 -5.15 -19.51
C ALA A 55 -11.40 -5.54 -19.19
N GLU A 56 -10.68 -4.61 -18.57
CA GLU A 56 -9.32 -4.80 -18.12
C GLU A 56 -9.25 -4.86 -16.61
N LYS A 57 -8.23 -5.56 -16.10
CA LYS A 57 -8.01 -5.68 -14.66
C LYS A 57 -7.63 -4.31 -14.11
N HIS A 58 -8.15 -3.97 -12.93
CA HIS A 58 -7.76 -2.77 -12.23
C HIS A 58 -6.25 -2.72 -12.02
N ARG A 59 -5.65 -1.55 -12.27
CA ARG A 59 -4.22 -1.36 -11.99
C ARG A 59 -3.98 -1.39 -10.49
N VAL A 60 -2.81 -1.92 -10.13
CA VAL A 60 -2.31 -1.87 -8.75
C VAL A 60 -1.36 -0.68 -8.65
N CYS A 61 -1.59 0.19 -7.68
CA CYS A 61 -0.71 1.32 -7.41
C CYS A 61 0.67 0.82 -6.96
N ARG A 62 1.71 1.53 -7.38
CA ARG A 62 3.08 1.11 -7.11
C ARG A 62 3.50 1.55 -5.72
N PRO A 63 4.55 0.93 -5.13
CA PRO A 63 5.24 1.52 -3.99
C PRO A 63 5.61 2.98 -4.30
N GLY A 64 5.45 3.87 -3.33
CA GLY A 64 5.57 5.32 -3.56
C GLY A 64 4.26 6.03 -3.85
N GLN A 65 3.18 5.27 -4.08
CA GLN A 65 1.84 5.80 -4.36
C GLN A 65 0.82 5.33 -3.31
N GLU A 66 -0.34 5.96 -3.33
CA GLU A 66 -1.53 5.45 -2.65
C GLU A 66 -2.70 5.31 -3.61
N THR A 67 -3.64 4.46 -3.21
CA THR A 67 -4.91 4.31 -3.89
C THR A 67 -5.84 5.43 -3.44
N LYS A 68 -5.97 6.46 -4.28
CA LYS A 68 -6.84 7.61 -4.01
C LYS A 68 -8.31 7.23 -4.17
N THR A 69 -8.63 6.53 -5.24
CA THR A 69 -9.98 6.06 -5.57
C THR A 69 -9.91 4.61 -5.99
N ALA A 70 -10.69 3.74 -5.33
CA ALA A 70 -10.79 2.35 -5.73
C ALA A 70 -11.46 2.23 -7.11
N GLY A 71 -10.97 1.28 -7.92
CA GLY A 71 -11.59 0.99 -9.21
C GLY A 71 -13.04 0.52 -9.07
N THR A 72 -13.84 0.81 -10.09
CA THR A 72 -15.23 0.36 -10.23
C THR A 72 -15.38 -0.46 -11.51
N LYS A 73 -16.56 -1.04 -11.75
CA LYS A 73 -16.85 -1.69 -13.04
C LYS A 73 -16.74 -0.73 -14.24
N ALA A 74 -16.82 0.58 -14.00
CA ALA A 74 -16.79 1.60 -15.05
C ALA A 74 -15.46 2.38 -15.13
N SER A 75 -14.61 2.32 -14.11
CA SER A 75 -13.39 3.13 -14.01
C SER A 75 -12.26 2.36 -13.36
N ASP A 76 -11.03 2.59 -13.82
CA ASP A 76 -9.84 2.02 -13.19
C ASP A 76 -9.55 2.65 -11.82
N THR A 77 -8.66 2.02 -11.07
CA THR A 77 -8.11 2.53 -9.81
C THR A 77 -7.33 3.82 -10.04
N GLU A 78 -7.52 4.83 -9.21
CA GLU A 78 -6.74 6.07 -9.24
C GLU A 78 -5.58 6.00 -8.25
N CYS A 79 -4.35 6.16 -8.76
CA CYS A 79 -3.13 6.18 -7.97
C CYS A 79 -2.56 7.60 -7.93
N VAL A 80 -2.07 8.01 -6.75
CA VAL A 80 -1.37 9.29 -6.57
C VAL A 80 -0.06 9.08 -5.84
N ASP A 81 0.96 9.87 -6.17
CA ASP A 81 2.25 9.81 -5.50
C ASP A 81 2.15 10.33 -4.06
N CYS A 82 2.91 9.72 -3.15
CA CYS A 82 3.00 10.20 -1.78
C CYS A 82 3.67 11.58 -1.75
N ALA A 83 3.07 12.49 -0.96
CA ALA A 83 3.65 13.80 -0.71
C ALA A 83 5.00 13.66 0.05
N PRO A 84 5.88 14.67 -0.06
CA PRO A 84 7.11 14.70 0.75
C PRO A 84 6.81 14.53 2.24
N GLY A 85 7.58 13.67 2.91
CA GLY A 85 7.34 13.30 4.30
C GLY A 85 6.38 12.12 4.49
N PHE A 86 5.98 11.44 3.41
CA PHE A 86 5.16 10.23 3.45
C PHE A 86 5.78 9.11 2.61
N TYR A 87 5.42 7.86 2.94
CA TYR A 87 5.84 6.67 2.22
C TYR A 87 4.70 5.64 2.11
N SER A 88 4.76 4.79 1.09
CA SER A 88 3.84 3.68 0.88
C SER A 88 4.60 2.48 0.31
N PRO A 89 4.77 1.39 1.08
CA PRO A 89 5.51 0.21 0.61
C PRO A 89 4.69 -0.65 -0.35
N SER A 90 3.36 -0.57 -0.31
CA SER A 90 2.45 -1.46 -1.05
C SER A 90 1.55 -0.77 -2.07
N GLY A 91 1.55 0.56 -2.16
CA GLY A 91 0.66 1.29 -3.05
C GLY A 91 -0.74 1.57 -2.48
N LEU A 92 -1.02 1.18 -1.23
CA LEU A 92 -2.36 1.29 -0.65
C LEU A 92 -2.61 2.67 -0.04
N ASN A 93 -1.76 3.08 0.90
CA ASN A 93 -1.93 4.30 1.67
C ASN A 93 -0.58 4.95 1.95
N CYS A 94 -0.51 6.27 1.83
CA CYS A 94 0.66 7.03 2.20
C CYS A 94 0.68 7.23 3.73
N ILE A 95 1.75 6.77 4.36
CA ILE A 95 1.99 6.82 5.80
C ILE A 95 3.00 7.92 6.06
N LYS A 96 2.74 8.79 7.04
CA LYS A 96 3.68 9.84 7.43
C LYS A 96 4.98 9.21 7.92
N TRP A 97 6.12 9.80 7.58
CA TRP A 97 7.40 9.39 8.14
C TRP A 97 7.40 9.49 9.66
N THR A 98 8.13 8.58 10.29
CA THR A 98 8.34 8.57 11.73
C THR A 98 9.09 9.85 12.15
N ASP A 99 8.63 10.49 13.21
CA ASP A 99 9.36 11.58 13.86
C ASP A 99 10.31 10.99 14.91
N CYS A 100 11.57 10.78 14.54
CA CYS A 100 12.58 10.22 15.46
C CYS A 100 12.81 11.14 16.67
N ALA A 101 12.71 12.46 16.51
CA ALA A 101 12.93 13.41 17.59
C ALA A 101 11.82 13.32 18.65
N ALA A 102 10.57 13.17 18.21
CA ALA A 102 9.43 12.91 19.10
C ALA A 102 9.59 11.60 19.92
N ARG A 103 10.39 10.65 19.41
CA ARG A 103 10.73 9.39 20.08
C ARG A 103 12.03 9.45 20.89
N ASN A 104 12.68 10.61 20.98
CA ASN A 104 14.01 10.78 21.57
C ASN A 104 15.09 9.89 20.95
N GLU A 105 14.94 9.56 19.68
CA GLU A 105 15.86 8.78 18.84
C GLU A 105 16.63 9.72 17.90
N ILE A 106 17.68 9.19 17.25
CA ILE A 106 18.47 9.87 16.22
C ILE A 106 18.08 9.28 14.87
N GLN A 107 17.74 10.12 13.89
CA GLN A 107 17.55 9.67 12.52
C GLN A 107 18.91 9.31 11.90
N THR A 108 19.05 8.08 11.41
CA THR A 108 20.29 7.60 10.78
C THR A 108 20.18 7.45 9.27
N GLU A 109 18.97 7.29 8.74
CA GLU A 109 18.70 7.27 7.30
C GLU A 109 17.46 8.10 6.97
N ASP A 110 17.51 8.79 5.83
CA ASP A 110 16.39 9.56 5.31
C ASP A 110 15.29 8.64 4.77
N GLY A 111 14.05 9.13 4.90
CA GLY A 111 12.89 8.48 4.32
C GLY A 111 12.84 8.65 2.80
N SER A 112 12.02 7.84 2.16
CA SER A 112 11.73 7.93 0.73
C SER A 112 10.22 7.72 0.51
N PRO A 113 9.70 7.88 -0.72
CA PRO A 113 8.30 7.54 -1.00
C PRO A 113 7.97 6.06 -0.75
N VAL A 114 8.96 5.16 -0.68
CA VAL A 114 8.73 3.71 -0.53
C VAL A 114 9.11 3.17 0.85
N LYS A 115 9.85 3.93 1.65
CA LYS A 115 10.43 3.49 2.93
C LYS A 115 10.40 4.64 3.94
N ASP A 116 10.13 4.32 5.20
CA ASP A 116 10.23 5.25 6.32
C ASP A 116 11.68 5.71 6.60
N VAL A 117 11.83 6.75 7.40
CA VAL A 117 13.11 7.10 8.03
C VAL A 117 13.57 5.98 8.96
N THR A 118 14.88 5.83 9.12
CA THR A 118 15.45 4.90 10.11
C THR A 118 15.80 5.68 11.37
N CYS A 119 15.25 5.26 12.51
CA CYS A 119 15.52 5.85 13.82
C CYS A 119 16.34 4.89 14.70
N GLU A 120 17.34 5.40 15.40
CA GLU A 120 18.16 4.65 16.35
C GLU A 120 18.12 5.29 17.74
N GLN A 121 18.23 4.46 18.78
CA GLN A 121 18.26 4.93 20.15
C GLN A 121 19.52 5.74 20.43
N LYS A 122 19.38 6.83 21.19
CA LYS A 122 20.54 7.58 21.66
C LYS A 122 21.41 6.67 22.52
N PRO A 123 22.75 6.70 22.34
CA PRO A 123 23.64 6.01 23.26
C PRO A 123 23.38 6.53 24.67
N LYS A 124 23.12 5.63 25.62
CA LYS A 124 23.04 6.00 27.03
C LYS A 124 24.42 6.48 27.44
N GLU A 125 24.57 7.76 27.72
CA GLU A 125 25.74 8.23 28.47
C GLU A 125 25.73 7.51 29.82
N ARG A 126 26.61 6.51 29.96
CA ARG A 126 26.96 5.99 31.28
C ARG A 126 27.72 7.12 31.98
N TYR A 127 26.99 8.03 32.60
CA TYR A 127 27.58 8.94 33.58
C TYR A 127 28.35 8.08 34.58
N GLY A 128 29.65 8.32 34.67
CA GLY A 128 30.61 7.47 35.34
C GLY A 128 30.23 7.24 36.80
N LEU A 129 29.67 6.06 37.09
CA LEU A 129 29.64 5.49 38.43
C LEU A 129 30.97 4.76 38.70
N VAL A 130 32.08 5.40 38.33
CA VAL A 130 33.45 4.91 38.57
C VAL A 130 34.29 5.94 39.35
N ASP A 131 33.87 7.20 39.44
CA ASP A 131 34.67 8.26 40.10
C ASP A 131 34.50 8.40 41.63
N LEU A 132 33.59 7.65 42.26
CA LEU A 132 33.45 7.66 43.73
C LEU A 132 34.30 6.61 44.46
N ILE A 133 34.85 5.62 43.74
CA ILE A 133 35.69 4.57 44.34
C ILE A 133 37.18 4.95 44.25
N ALA A 134 37.59 5.68 43.20
CA ALA A 134 38.98 6.11 43.05
C ALA A 134 39.40 7.17 44.09
N THR A 135 38.50 8.08 44.47
CA THR A 135 38.79 9.14 45.45
C THR A 135 38.88 8.59 46.88
N THR A 136 38.13 7.55 47.22
CA THR A 136 38.17 6.91 48.55
C THR A 136 39.39 6.00 48.73
N PHE A 137 39.79 5.25 47.70
CA PHE A 137 41.00 4.41 47.77
C PHE A 137 42.30 5.21 47.89
N THR A 138 42.39 6.37 47.22
CA THR A 138 43.60 7.20 47.25
C THR A 138 43.81 7.85 48.62
N GLU A 139 42.72 8.27 49.29
CA GLU A 139 42.80 8.80 50.66
C GLU A 139 43.02 7.69 51.70
N PHE A 140 42.45 6.48 51.51
CA PHE A 140 42.71 5.34 52.41
C PHE A 140 44.18 4.89 52.37
N TYR A 141 44.80 4.88 51.20
CA TYR A 141 46.24 4.59 51.05
C TYR A 141 47.15 5.67 51.65
N ARG A 142 46.73 6.95 51.60
CA ARG A 142 47.46 8.04 52.29
C ARG A 142 47.43 7.90 53.80
N ILE A 143 46.29 7.52 54.38
CA ILE A 143 46.12 7.32 55.83
C ILE A 143 46.95 6.13 56.32
N LEU A 144 46.92 4.99 55.60
CA LEU A 144 47.72 3.81 55.95
C LEU A 144 49.24 4.02 55.84
N SER A 145 49.69 4.99 55.04
CA SER A 145 51.12 5.31 54.90
C SER A 145 51.64 6.26 55.99
N SER A 146 50.77 6.90 56.80
CA SER A 146 51.18 7.80 57.88
C SER A 146 51.26 7.15 59.27
N GLU A 147 50.70 5.95 59.47
CA GLU A 147 50.78 5.19 60.74
C GLU A 147 51.94 4.18 60.77
N GLY A 148 52.80 4.18 59.73
CA GLY A 148 53.91 3.25 59.55
C GLY A 148 55.30 3.83 59.80
N GLN A 149 55.46 4.83 60.69
CA GLN A 149 56.78 5.35 61.08
C GLN A 149 56.88 5.65 62.58
#